data_AF-A0A6B3P6M2-F1
#
_entry.id   AF-A0A6B3P6M2-F1
#
_cell.length_a   1.000
_cell.length_b   1.000
_cell.length_c   1.000
_cell.angle_alpha   90.00
_cell.angle_beta   90.00
_cell.angle_gamma   90.00
#
_symmetry.space_group_name_H-M   'P 1'
#
loop_
_entity.id
_entity.type
_entity.pdbx_description
1 polymer ?
#
loop_
_entity_poly.entity_id
_entity_poly.type
_entity_poly.pdbx_seq_one_letter_code
_entity_poly.pdbx_strand_id
1 'polypeptide(L)'
;MKQENIKFLDFAEKVISMYFDFINSLGLEKRLIYILGINLPSIFSQKNALRKVHRQITRAVQNKEKVKELKKYLFDCLPDIYERTNRSIMFNKILNSFCQKNNLAYSDFLQKTLDLETGILKKEFHVPEDNDDHFINNRYTWKLYGSKLQSISSEQDKTRVKTVQSLQMQELENKLIKLREWECKLEEIKDKLKQI
;
A
#
# COMPACT_ATOMS: atom_id res chain seq x y z
N MET A 1 18.90 23.11 -6.76
CA MET A 1 18.53 21.70 -6.46
C MET A 1 18.28 21.40 -4.98
N LYS A 2 19.15 21.75 -4.01
CA LYS A 2 18.94 21.32 -2.59
C LYS A 2 17.67 21.91 -1.91
N GLN A 3 17.34 23.18 -2.11
CA GLN A 3 16.19 23.82 -1.45
C GLN A 3 14.82 23.35 -1.96
N GLU A 4 14.68 23.09 -3.27
CA GLU A 4 13.42 22.59 -3.84
C GLU A 4 13.12 21.15 -3.39
N ASN A 5 14.16 20.34 -3.26
CA ASN A 5 14.04 18.99 -2.71
C ASN A 5 13.58 19.02 -1.25
N ILE A 6 14.11 19.92 -0.43
CA ILE A 6 13.65 20.09 0.97
C ILE A 6 12.17 20.46 0.99
N LYS A 7 11.73 21.42 0.16
CA LYS A 7 10.31 21.81 0.06
C LYS A 7 9.39 20.67 -0.38
N PHE A 8 9.83 19.81 -1.30
CA PHE A 8 9.03 18.66 -1.73
C PHE A 8 8.95 17.58 -0.65
N LEU A 9 10.05 17.28 0.04
CA LEU A 9 10.07 16.29 1.12
C LEU A 9 9.13 16.70 2.26
N ASP A 10 9.22 17.95 2.71
CA ASP A 10 8.34 18.49 3.75
C ASP A 10 6.85 18.39 3.34
N PHE A 11 6.55 18.69 2.07
CA PHE A 11 5.21 18.53 1.52
C PHE A 11 4.76 17.07 1.51
N ALA A 12 5.61 16.15 1.02
CA ALA A 12 5.29 14.73 0.93
C ALA A 12 5.04 14.12 2.32
N GLU A 13 5.89 14.41 3.29
CA GLU A 13 5.74 13.97 4.68
C GLU A 13 4.44 14.50 5.30
N LYS A 14 4.12 15.78 5.09
CA LYS A 14 2.87 16.37 5.58
C LYS A 14 1.64 15.69 4.97
N VAL A 15 1.63 15.46 3.66
CA VAL A 15 0.50 14.78 2.98
C VAL A 15 0.35 13.35 3.48
N ILE A 16 1.45 12.62 3.62
CA ILE A 16 1.45 11.24 4.13
C ILE A 16 0.95 11.22 5.58
N SER A 17 1.41 12.13 6.44
CA SER A 17 0.93 12.25 7.82
C SER A 17 -0.58 12.45 7.87
N MET A 18 -1.11 13.39 7.09
CA MET A 18 -2.57 13.65 7.03
C MET A 18 -3.35 12.42 6.56
N TYR A 19 -2.80 11.66 5.60
CA TYR A 19 -3.43 10.43 5.13
C TYR A 19 -3.43 9.33 6.21
N PHE A 20 -2.36 9.22 6.99
CA PHE A 20 -2.28 8.29 8.12
C PHE A 20 -3.22 8.68 9.27
N ASP A 21 -3.34 9.98 9.57
CA ASP A 21 -4.30 10.47 10.56
C ASP A 21 -5.72 10.08 10.15
N PHE A 22 -6.05 10.22 8.87
CA PHE A 22 -7.32 9.75 8.33
C PHE A 22 -7.49 8.23 8.48
N ILE A 23 -6.50 7.42 8.09
CA ILE A 23 -6.57 5.95 8.25
C ILE A 23 -6.81 5.56 9.71
N ASN A 24 -6.07 6.17 10.64
CA ASN A 24 -6.20 5.91 12.07
C ASN A 24 -7.59 6.29 12.59
N SER A 25 -8.18 7.37 12.07
CA SER A 25 -9.53 7.82 12.45
C SER A 25 -10.64 6.82 12.07
N LEU A 26 -10.37 5.90 11.12
CA LEU A 26 -11.33 4.87 10.73
C LEU A 26 -11.48 3.76 11.79
N GLY A 27 -10.56 3.65 12.75
CA GLY A 27 -10.60 2.64 13.81
C GLY A 27 -10.49 1.19 13.30
N LEU A 28 -9.98 0.99 12.08
CA LEU A 28 -9.84 -0.32 11.46
C LEU A 28 -8.63 -1.07 12.03
N GLU A 29 -8.75 -2.39 12.15
CA GLU A 29 -7.60 -3.23 12.47
C GLU A 29 -6.54 -3.14 11.38
N LYS A 30 -5.27 -2.88 11.77
CA LYS A 30 -4.16 -2.68 10.83
C LYS A 30 -3.99 -3.79 9.79
N ARG A 31 -4.31 -5.05 10.15
CA ARG A 31 -4.25 -6.21 9.24
C ARG A 31 -5.21 -6.13 8.05
N LEU A 32 -6.28 -5.33 8.17
CA LEU A 32 -7.29 -5.11 7.13
C LEU A 32 -6.92 -3.95 6.19
N ILE A 33 -5.84 -3.23 6.50
CA ILE A 33 -5.46 -2.01 5.80
C ILE A 33 -4.26 -2.33 4.92
N TYR A 34 -4.43 -2.12 3.62
CA TYR A 34 -3.40 -2.32 2.63
C TYR A 34 -3.15 -1.03 1.86
N ILE A 35 -1.92 -0.51 1.92
CA ILE A 35 -1.55 0.74 1.29
C ILE A 35 -0.85 0.48 -0.05
N LEU A 36 -1.30 1.20 -1.08
CA LEU A 36 -0.72 1.13 -2.41
C LEU A 36 0.05 2.41 -2.70
N GLY A 37 1.29 2.27 -3.18
CA GLY A 37 2.07 3.40 -3.65
C GLY A 37 1.42 4.11 -4.84
N ILE A 38 1.81 5.37 -5.07
CA ILE A 38 1.35 6.13 -6.22
C ILE A 38 2.02 5.64 -7.50
N ASN A 39 1.31 5.78 -8.62
CA ASN A 39 1.83 5.42 -9.93
C ASN A 39 2.89 6.42 -10.42
N LEU A 40 3.77 5.94 -11.29
CA LEU A 40 4.67 6.81 -12.03
C LEU A 40 3.86 7.71 -13.00
N PRO A 41 4.38 8.90 -13.32
CA PRO A 41 3.70 9.78 -14.26
C PRO A 41 3.64 9.14 -15.65
N SER A 42 2.44 9.12 -16.22
CA SER A 42 2.17 8.47 -17.51
C SER A 42 2.02 9.42 -18.69
N ILE A 43 2.02 10.73 -18.42
CA ILE A 43 1.94 11.77 -19.44
C ILE A 43 3.31 12.43 -19.55
N PHE A 44 3.97 12.18 -20.67
CA PHE A 44 5.34 12.61 -20.91
C PHE A 44 5.38 14.08 -21.30
N SER A 45 4.53 14.50 -22.23
CA SER A 45 4.36 15.89 -22.63
C SER A 45 3.96 16.79 -21.46
N GLN A 46 4.81 17.79 -21.16
CA GLN A 46 4.57 18.77 -20.10
C GLN A 46 3.28 19.57 -20.35
N LYS A 47 3.00 19.92 -21.62
CA LYS A 47 1.75 20.59 -22.03
C LYS A 47 0.52 19.75 -21.67
N ASN A 48 0.56 18.45 -21.97
CA ASN A 48 -0.56 17.55 -21.69
C ASN A 48 -0.70 17.29 -20.19
N ALA A 49 0.42 17.19 -19.46
CA ALA A 49 0.42 17.07 -18.02
C ALA A 49 -0.21 18.30 -17.36
N LEU A 50 0.18 19.51 -17.80
CA LEU A 50 -0.40 20.76 -17.33
C LEU A 50 -1.90 20.84 -17.59
N ARG A 51 -2.35 20.48 -18.80
CA ARG A 51 -3.78 20.42 -19.14
C ARG A 51 -4.53 19.51 -18.17
N LYS A 52 -3.95 18.35 -17.83
CA LYS A 52 -4.57 17.38 -16.90
C LYS A 52 -4.61 17.89 -15.47
N VAL A 53 -3.51 18.42 -14.94
CA VAL A 53 -3.47 18.95 -13.56
C VAL A 53 -4.41 20.15 -13.43
N HIS A 54 -4.42 21.06 -14.41
CA HIS A 54 -5.33 22.19 -14.43
C HIS A 54 -6.80 21.77 -14.40
N ARG A 55 -7.17 20.71 -15.14
CA ARG A 55 -8.52 20.14 -15.09
C ARG A 55 -8.87 19.63 -13.69
N GLN A 56 -7.94 19.00 -12.98
CA GLN A 56 -8.17 18.54 -11.60
C GLN A 56 -8.34 19.72 -10.62
N ILE A 57 -7.51 20.76 -10.74
CA ILE A 57 -7.66 21.98 -9.91
C ILE A 57 -9.02 22.64 -10.14
N THR A 58 -9.43 22.78 -11.39
CA THR A 58 -10.72 23.41 -11.74
C THR A 58 -11.91 22.62 -11.18
N ARG A 59 -11.79 21.29 -11.06
CA ARG A 59 -12.81 20.44 -10.43
C ARG A 59 -12.82 20.57 -8.91
N ALA A 60 -11.67 20.75 -8.28
CA ALA A 60 -11.53 20.77 -6.82
C ALA A 60 -11.72 22.17 -6.20
N VAL A 61 -11.46 23.24 -6.95
CA VAL A 61 -11.46 24.61 -6.45
C VAL A 61 -12.60 25.41 -7.08
N GLN A 62 -13.56 25.84 -6.24
CA GLN A 62 -14.72 26.61 -6.70
C GLN A 62 -14.39 28.08 -7.01
N ASN A 63 -13.36 28.66 -6.37
CA ASN A 63 -12.97 30.04 -6.58
C ASN A 63 -12.20 30.21 -7.91
N LYS A 64 -12.82 30.90 -8.86
CA LYS A 64 -12.28 31.12 -10.22
C LYS A 64 -10.97 31.92 -10.24
N GLU A 65 -10.79 32.88 -9.35
CA GLU A 65 -9.55 33.68 -9.28
C GLU A 65 -8.39 32.82 -8.79
N LYS A 66 -8.64 32.03 -7.75
CA LYS A 66 -7.67 31.06 -7.23
C LYS A 66 -7.29 30.00 -8.27
N VAL A 67 -8.25 29.55 -9.09
CA VAL A 67 -7.95 28.65 -10.22
C VAL A 67 -7.01 29.30 -11.23
N LYS A 68 -7.22 30.59 -11.57
CA LYS A 68 -6.33 31.32 -12.49
C LYS A 68 -4.92 31.47 -11.93
N GLU A 69 -4.80 31.81 -10.65
CA GLU A 69 -3.51 31.91 -9.95
C GLU A 69 -2.75 30.57 -9.97
N LEU A 70 -3.43 29.50 -9.55
CA LEU A 70 -2.86 28.15 -9.55
C LEU A 70 -2.46 27.67 -10.95
N LYS A 71 -3.25 28.00 -11.97
CA LYS A 71 -2.91 27.69 -13.36
C LYS A 71 -1.60 28.37 -13.77
N LYS A 72 -1.43 29.65 -13.43
CA LYS A 72 -0.21 30.39 -13.74
C LYS A 72 0.99 29.76 -13.04
N TYR A 73 0.87 29.51 -11.74
CA TYR A 73 1.91 28.82 -10.98
C TYR A 73 2.28 27.45 -11.54
N LEU A 74 1.30 26.64 -11.93
CA LEU A 74 1.55 25.35 -12.58
C LEU A 74 2.31 25.49 -13.90
N PHE A 75 2.00 26.52 -14.70
CA PHE A 75 2.71 26.76 -15.95
C PHE A 75 4.18 27.07 -15.71
N ASP A 76 4.45 27.86 -14.68
CA ASP A 76 5.80 28.31 -14.37
C ASP A 76 6.63 27.24 -13.65
N CYS A 77 5.98 26.30 -12.95
CA CYS A 77 6.67 25.40 -12.00
C CYS A 77 6.42 23.90 -12.23
N LEU A 78 5.62 23.47 -13.20
CA LEU A 78 5.39 22.03 -13.42
C LEU A 78 6.69 21.37 -13.94
N PRO A 79 7.27 20.39 -13.22
CA PRO A 79 8.51 19.77 -13.63
C PRO A 79 8.34 18.89 -14.87
N ASP A 80 9.46 18.58 -15.52
CA ASP A 80 9.52 17.62 -16.61
C ASP A 80 9.19 16.18 -16.16
N ILE A 81 9.20 15.23 -17.10
CA ILE A 81 8.86 13.83 -16.80
C ILE A 81 9.86 13.15 -15.87
N TYR A 82 11.15 13.48 -15.95
CA TYR A 82 12.21 12.87 -15.15
C TYR A 82 12.09 13.31 -13.70
N GLU A 83 11.94 14.62 -13.49
CA GLU A 83 11.77 15.19 -12.15
C GLU A 83 10.44 14.76 -11.53
N ARG A 84 9.34 14.71 -12.29
CA ARG A 84 8.07 14.14 -11.80
C ARG A 84 8.21 12.67 -11.42
N THR A 85 8.96 11.89 -12.19
CA THR A 85 9.22 10.46 -11.89
C THR A 85 10.04 10.31 -10.61
N ASN A 86 11.10 11.09 -10.46
CA ASN A 86 11.93 11.11 -9.25
C ASN A 86 11.10 11.45 -8.01
N ARG A 87 10.22 12.46 -8.10
CA ARG A 87 9.30 12.83 -7.03
C ARG A 87 8.32 11.71 -6.67
N SER A 88 7.77 10.99 -7.65
CA SER A 88 6.93 9.81 -7.38
C SER A 88 7.69 8.69 -6.67
N ILE A 89 8.93 8.42 -7.09
CA ILE A 89 9.80 7.42 -6.45
C ILE A 89 10.12 7.83 -5.01
N MET A 90 10.48 9.09 -4.78
CA MET A 90 10.72 9.63 -3.44
C MET A 90 9.49 9.54 -2.55
N PHE A 91 8.32 9.94 -3.06
CA PHE A 91 7.06 9.85 -2.33
C PHE A 91 6.77 8.40 -1.88
N ASN A 92 6.89 7.43 -2.79
CA ASN A 92 6.68 6.02 -2.48
C ASN A 92 7.69 5.48 -1.45
N LYS A 93 8.94 5.93 -1.48
CA LYS A 93 9.93 5.58 -0.45
C LYS A 93 9.53 6.09 0.93
N ILE A 94 9.10 7.36 1.02
CA ILE A 94 8.64 7.96 2.28
C ILE A 94 7.38 7.22 2.78
N LEU A 95 6.42 6.98 1.89
CA LEU A 95 5.17 6.27 2.20
C LEU A 95 5.44 4.86 2.73
N ASN A 96 6.32 4.10 2.07
CA ASN A 96 6.71 2.78 2.54
C ASN A 96 7.35 2.83 3.94
N SER A 97 8.24 3.79 4.19
CA SER A 97 8.85 3.97 5.51
C SER A 97 7.79 4.26 6.59
N PHE A 98 6.81 5.11 6.28
CA PHE A 98 5.68 5.38 7.16
C PHE A 98 4.83 4.13 7.41
N CYS A 99 4.51 3.34 6.38
CA CYS A 99 3.78 2.08 6.54
C CYS A 99 4.53 1.10 7.45
N GLN A 100 5.83 0.92 7.24
CA GLN A 100 6.67 0.02 8.04
C GLN A 100 6.69 0.44 9.52
N LYS A 101 6.92 1.73 9.81
CA LYS A 101 6.92 2.27 11.19
C LYS A 101 5.57 2.06 11.90
N ASN A 102 4.48 1.99 11.14
CA ASN A 102 3.13 1.87 11.66
C ASN A 102 2.56 0.44 11.60
N ASN A 103 3.36 -0.56 11.18
CA ASN A 103 2.91 -1.94 10.96
C ASN A 103 1.73 -2.05 9.98
N LEU A 104 1.78 -1.30 8.88
CA LEU A 104 0.83 -1.39 7.78
C LEU A 104 1.45 -2.11 6.59
N ALA A 105 0.64 -2.92 5.91
CA ALA A 105 1.05 -3.59 4.68
C ALA A 105 1.15 -2.59 3.52
N TYR A 106 2.19 -2.72 2.71
CA TYR A 106 2.48 -1.80 1.60
C TYR A 106 2.97 -2.56 0.35
N SER A 107 2.59 -2.06 -0.83
CA SER A 107 3.27 -2.39 -2.10
C SER A 107 3.13 -1.26 -3.09
N ASP A 108 4.10 -1.19 -4.01
CA ASP A 108 3.99 -0.43 -5.25
C ASP A 108 4.34 -1.31 -6.45
N PHE A 109 4.31 -0.71 -7.63
CA PHE A 109 4.61 -1.39 -8.89
C PHE A 109 5.86 -0.84 -9.57
N LEU A 110 6.69 -0.06 -8.86
CA LEU A 110 7.85 0.62 -9.44
C LEU A 110 8.77 -0.37 -10.16
N GLN A 111 9.09 -1.50 -9.54
CA GLN A 111 9.95 -2.53 -10.14
C GLN A 111 9.40 -3.10 -11.45
N LYS A 112 8.07 -3.12 -11.62
CA LYS A 112 7.42 -3.67 -12.81
C LYS A 112 7.26 -2.62 -13.91
N THR A 113 7.01 -1.38 -13.52
CA THR A 113 6.61 -0.30 -14.43
C THR A 113 7.73 0.68 -14.77
N LEU A 114 8.81 0.74 -13.99
CA LEU A 114 9.97 1.58 -14.28
C LEU A 114 10.82 0.94 -15.37
N ASP A 115 11.16 1.72 -16.38
CA ASP A 115 12.16 1.40 -17.38
C ASP A 115 13.55 1.70 -16.80
N LEU A 116 14.40 0.68 -16.73
CA LEU A 116 15.75 0.82 -16.14
C LEU A 116 16.72 1.57 -17.06
N GLU A 117 16.47 1.59 -18.38
CA GLU A 117 17.31 2.30 -19.33
C GLU A 117 17.02 3.80 -19.29
N THR A 118 15.73 4.16 -19.29
CA THR A 118 15.30 5.55 -19.40
C THR A 118 14.99 6.21 -18.06
N GLY A 119 14.83 5.43 -16.98
CA GLY A 119 14.52 5.94 -15.65
C GLY A 119 13.09 6.50 -15.52
N ILE A 120 12.20 6.22 -16.47
CA ILE A 120 10.80 6.67 -16.50
C ILE A 120 9.85 5.49 -16.71
N LEU A 121 8.54 5.74 -16.77
CA LEU A 121 7.54 4.68 -16.98
C LEU A 121 7.78 3.95 -18.32
N LYS A 122 7.76 2.61 -18.34
CA LYS A 122 7.87 1.83 -19.59
C LYS A 122 6.72 2.12 -20.56
N LYS A 123 7.02 2.13 -21.86
CA LYS A 123 6.12 2.54 -22.94
C LYS A 123 4.79 1.79 -22.98
N GLU A 124 4.77 0.51 -22.64
CA GLU A 124 3.56 -0.31 -22.62
C GLU A 124 2.53 0.10 -21.54
N PHE A 125 2.95 0.88 -20.55
CA PHE A 125 2.07 1.43 -19.52
C PHE A 125 1.64 2.87 -19.81
N HIS A 126 2.00 3.43 -20.97
CA HIS A 126 1.67 4.82 -21.31
C HIS A 126 0.19 4.97 -21.62
N VAL A 127 -0.33 6.17 -21.36
CA VAL A 127 -1.66 6.58 -21.80
C VAL A 127 -1.47 7.35 -23.12
N PRO A 128 -2.15 6.96 -24.22
CA PRO A 128 -2.15 7.75 -25.44
C PRO A 128 -2.52 9.21 -25.14
N GLU A 129 -1.78 10.17 -25.70
CA GLU A 129 -1.83 11.57 -25.28
C GLU A 129 -3.22 12.25 -25.44
N ASP A 130 -4.08 11.66 -26.27
CA ASP A 130 -5.44 12.11 -26.56
C ASP A 130 -6.53 11.37 -25.77
N ASN A 131 -6.20 10.25 -25.14
CA ASN A 131 -7.16 9.52 -24.34
C ASN A 131 -7.18 10.06 -22.91
N ASP A 132 -8.37 10.52 -22.50
CA ASP A 132 -8.73 10.83 -21.11
C ASP A 132 -8.78 9.57 -20.23
N ASP A 133 -8.22 8.46 -20.71
CA ASP A 133 -8.10 7.20 -20.00
C ASP A 133 -7.12 7.41 -18.85
N HIS A 134 -7.71 7.76 -17.73
CA HIS A 134 -7.11 7.58 -16.43
C HIS A 134 -6.41 6.21 -16.42
N PHE A 135 -5.22 6.17 -15.85
CA PHE A 135 -4.48 4.97 -15.46
C PHE A 135 -5.34 3.89 -14.76
N ILE A 136 -6.55 4.28 -14.33
CA ILE A 136 -7.65 3.53 -13.76
C ILE A 136 -8.35 2.59 -14.76
N ASN A 137 -8.19 2.72 -16.08
CA ASN A 137 -8.84 1.82 -17.07
C ASN A 137 -7.87 1.01 -17.94
N ASN A 138 -6.55 1.04 -17.67
CA ASN A 138 -5.67 0.10 -18.34
C ASN A 138 -5.87 -1.29 -17.73
N ARG A 139 -6.47 -2.22 -18.50
CA ARG A 139 -6.67 -3.63 -18.15
C ARG A 139 -5.42 -4.27 -17.53
N TYR A 140 -4.23 -3.85 -17.96
CA TYR A 140 -2.95 -4.33 -17.43
C TYR A 140 -2.68 -3.88 -16.00
N THR A 141 -2.96 -2.61 -15.68
CA THR A 141 -2.81 -2.07 -14.32
C THR A 141 -3.75 -2.80 -13.37
N TRP A 142 -5.05 -2.94 -13.71
CA TRP A 142 -5.98 -3.72 -12.90
C TRP A 142 -5.57 -5.17 -12.70
N LYS A 143 -5.01 -5.81 -13.74
CA LYS A 143 -4.48 -7.16 -13.61
C LYS A 143 -3.30 -7.22 -12.62
N LEU A 144 -2.42 -6.22 -12.62
CA LEU A 144 -1.31 -6.13 -11.67
C LEU A 144 -1.80 -5.89 -10.23
N TYR A 145 -2.70 -4.93 -10.02
CA TYR A 145 -3.29 -4.67 -8.70
C TYR A 145 -4.11 -5.87 -8.20
N GLY A 146 -4.99 -6.42 -9.04
CA GLY A 146 -5.84 -7.57 -8.71
C GLY A 146 -5.03 -8.83 -8.40
N SER A 147 -4.03 -9.17 -9.21
CA SER A 147 -3.15 -10.32 -8.92
C SER A 147 -2.38 -10.14 -7.61
N LYS A 148 -1.93 -8.92 -7.30
CA LYS A 148 -1.25 -8.64 -6.03
C LYS A 148 -2.21 -8.81 -4.85
N LEU A 149 -3.41 -8.23 -4.90
CA LEU A 149 -4.43 -8.39 -3.86
C LEU A 149 -4.82 -9.87 -3.65
N GLN A 150 -4.99 -10.64 -4.73
CA GLN A 150 -5.24 -12.08 -4.65
C GLN A 150 -4.10 -12.84 -3.98
N SER A 151 -2.84 -12.52 -4.31
CA SER A 151 -1.68 -13.15 -3.67
C SER A 151 -1.65 -12.89 -2.15
N ILE A 152 -1.97 -11.66 -1.73
CA ILE A 152 -2.00 -11.26 -0.32
C ILE A 152 -3.12 -11.98 0.42
N SER A 153 -4.32 -12.05 -0.14
CA SER A 153 -5.43 -12.83 0.43
C SER A 153 -5.01 -14.28 0.63
N SER A 154 -4.39 -14.88 -0.39
CA SER A 154 -3.95 -16.28 -0.32
C SER A 154 -2.86 -16.54 0.73
N GLU A 155 -1.97 -15.57 0.98
CA GLU A 155 -0.95 -15.65 2.03
C GLU A 155 -1.53 -15.45 3.42
N GLN A 156 -2.47 -14.51 3.58
CA GLN A 156 -3.20 -14.30 4.83
C GLN A 156 -4.05 -15.53 5.19
N ASP A 157 -4.72 -16.15 4.22
CA ASP A 157 -5.49 -17.38 4.40
C ASP A 157 -4.59 -18.55 4.82
N LYS A 158 -3.42 -18.73 4.18
CA LYS A 158 -2.43 -19.75 4.57
C LYS A 158 -1.91 -19.54 5.98
N THR A 159 -1.67 -18.28 6.37
CA THR A 159 -1.20 -17.93 7.71
C THR A 159 -2.28 -18.25 8.74
N ARG A 160 -3.54 -17.91 8.44
CA ARG A 160 -4.70 -18.20 9.30
C ARG A 160 -4.94 -19.70 9.48
N VAL A 161 -4.82 -20.49 8.41
CA VAL A 161 -4.93 -21.96 8.48
C VAL A 161 -3.83 -22.55 9.36
N LYS A 162 -2.58 -22.10 9.22
CA LYS A 162 -1.47 -22.56 10.08
C LYS A 162 -1.69 -22.21 11.56
N THR A 163 -2.19 -21.01 11.85
CA THR A 163 -2.50 -20.60 13.23
C THR A 163 -3.64 -21.42 13.84
N VAL A 164 -4.71 -21.70 13.09
CA VAL A 164 -5.80 -22.55 13.58
C VAL A 164 -5.32 -23.99 13.80
N GLN A 165 -4.51 -24.53 12.89
CA GLN A 165 -3.93 -25.86 13.05
C GLN A 165 -3.00 -25.95 14.26
N SER A 166 -2.16 -24.92 14.52
CA SER A 166 -1.30 -24.93 15.71
C SER A 166 -2.10 -24.86 17.01
N LEU A 167 -3.16 -24.04 17.04
CA LEU A 167 -4.04 -23.94 18.21
C LEU A 167 -4.81 -25.24 18.47
N GLN A 168 -5.30 -25.90 17.42
CA GLN A 168 -5.97 -27.21 17.53
C GLN A 168 -5.00 -28.30 18.02
N MET A 169 -3.75 -28.29 17.53
CA MET A 169 -2.72 -29.21 18.01
C MET A 169 -2.38 -28.98 19.48
N GLN A 170 -2.26 -27.72 19.91
CA GLN A 170 -1.98 -27.38 21.30
C GLN A 170 -3.15 -27.77 22.24
N GLU A 171 -4.40 -27.67 21.76
CA GLU A 171 -5.57 -28.14 22.50
C GLU A 171 -5.58 -29.67 22.65
N LEU A 172 -5.20 -30.40 21.59
CA LEU A 172 -5.07 -31.86 21.62
C LEU A 172 -3.98 -32.33 22.57
N GLU A 173 -2.81 -31.68 22.57
CA GLU A 173 -1.71 -31.95 23.50
C GLU A 173 -2.16 -31.77 24.95
N ASN A 174 -2.88 -30.69 25.25
CA ASN A 174 -3.43 -30.45 26.58
C ASN A 174 -4.45 -31.51 27.03
N LYS A 175 -5.29 -32.01 26.11
CA LYS A 175 -6.23 -33.12 26.39
C LYS A 175 -5.49 -34.42 26.67
N LEU A 176 -4.43 -34.71 25.92
CA LEU A 176 -3.55 -35.88 26.12
C LEU A 176 -2.85 -35.85 27.47
N ILE A 177 -2.35 -34.69 27.90
CA ILE A 177 -1.75 -34.51 29.22
C ILE A 177 -2.76 -34.84 30.32
N LYS A 178 -3.98 -34.29 30.23
CA LYS A 178 -5.05 -34.59 31.20
C LYS A 178 -5.40 -36.08 31.24
N LEU A 179 -5.52 -36.74 30.08
CA LEU A 179 -5.80 -38.18 30.03
C LEU A 179 -4.74 -39.00 30.78
N ARG A 180 -3.45 -38.68 30.60
CA ARG A 180 -2.36 -39.33 31.33
C ARG A 180 -2.44 -39.10 32.84
N GLU A 181 -2.79 -37.90 33.27
CA GLU A 181 -3.01 -37.60 34.70
C GLU A 181 -4.15 -38.45 35.28
N TRP A 182 -5.22 -38.67 34.50
CA TRP A 182 -6.33 -39.53 34.89
C TRP A 182 -5.94 -41.01 34.95
N GLU A 183 -5.14 -41.49 34.00
CA GLU A 183 -4.60 -42.85 33.99
C GLU A 183 -3.74 -43.11 35.23
N CYS A 184 -2.85 -42.18 35.60
CA CYS A 184 -2.06 -42.28 36.83
C CYS A 184 -2.95 -42.38 38.08
N LYS A 185 -3.96 -41.52 38.20
CA LYS A 185 -4.91 -41.55 39.34
C LYS A 185 -5.69 -42.85 39.41
N LEU A 186 -6.10 -43.41 38.27
CA LEU A 186 -6.80 -44.69 38.22
C LEU A 186 -5.91 -45.83 38.71
N GLU A 187 -4.63 -45.82 38.36
CA GLU A 187 -3.70 -46.86 38.80
C GLU A 187 -3.42 -46.77 40.31
N GLU A 188 -3.28 -45.56 40.86
CA GLU A 188 -3.21 -45.35 42.32
C GLU A 188 -4.45 -45.89 43.04
N ILE A 189 -5.64 -45.70 42.47
CA ILE A 189 -6.90 -46.22 43.05
C ILE A 189 -6.91 -47.75 43.00
N LYS A 190 -6.54 -48.36 41.87
CA LYS A 190 -6.46 -49.82 41.75
C LYS A 190 -5.51 -50.43 42.76
N ASP A 191 -4.35 -49.83 42.97
CA ASP A 191 -3.38 -50.34 43.93
C ASP A 191 -3.86 -50.22 45.37
N LYS A 192 -4.57 -49.14 45.72
CA LYS A 192 -5.25 -49.02 47.02
C LYS A 192 -6.34 -50.08 47.21
N LEU A 193 -7.11 -50.38 46.17
CA LEU A 193 -8.16 -51.40 46.23
C LEU A 193 -7.61 -52.82 46.41
N LYS A 194 -6.41 -53.13 45.92
CA LYS A 194 -5.75 -54.43 46.15
C LYS A 194 -5.27 -54.64 47.60
N GLN A 195 -5.22 -53.59 48.40
CA GLN A 195 -4.77 -53.63 49.81
C GLN A 195 -5.92 -53.79 50.81
N ILE A 196 -7.17 -53.80 50.33
CA ILE A 196 -8.40 -54.03 51.10
C ILE A 196 -8.89 -55.45 50.82
#